data_AF-A0A1C2HU11-F1
#
_entry.id   AF-A0A1C2HU11-F1
#
_cell.length_a   1.000
_cell.length_b   1.000
_cell.length_c   1.000
_cell.angle_alpha   90.00
_cell.angle_beta   90.00
_cell.angle_gamma   90.00
#
_symmetry.space_group_name_H-M   'P 1'
#
loop_
_entity.id
_entity.type
_entity.pdbx_description
1 polymer ?
#
loop_
_entity_poly.entity_id
_entity_poly.type
_entity_poly.pdbx_seq_one_letter_code
_entity_poly.pdbx_strand_id
1 'polypeptide(L)'
;MATVHVGGIATGILIQPYIDHAPKDGLPGAGLLIGRLERLVIFVLILTGQPQAIGFLIAAKSILRFEPSPNAGHNAKNEYVIIGTLASFGWALCSAWLTVALLEQLPDLGIPTISP
;
A
#
# COMPACT_ATOMS: atom_id res chain seq x y z
N MET A 1 11.46 -8.93 6.79
CA MET A 1 10.42 -9.96 6.58
C MET A 1 9.76 -10.41 7.90
N ALA A 2 10.51 -10.63 9.00
CA ALA A 2 9.94 -11.06 10.29
C ALA A 2 8.89 -10.08 10.91
N THR A 3 9.10 -8.76 10.75
CA THR A 3 8.17 -7.72 11.24
C THR A 3 6.79 -7.76 10.58
N VAL A 4 6.70 -8.20 9.32
CA VAL A 4 5.42 -8.26 8.58
C VAL A 4 4.56 -9.42 9.06
N HIS A 5 5.17 -10.52 9.52
CA HIS A 5 4.46 -11.71 9.97
C HIS A 5 3.91 -11.58 11.40
N VAL A 6 4.71 -11.05 12.34
CA VAL A 6 4.27 -10.87 13.73
C VAL A 6 3.11 -9.87 13.84
N GLY A 7 3.17 -8.77 13.08
CA GLY A 7 2.08 -7.79 13.04
C GLY A 7 0.76 -8.35 12.53
N GLY A 8 0.78 -9.34 11.64
CA GLY A 8 -0.44 -10.00 11.16
C GLY A 8 -1.17 -10.80 12.24
N ILE A 9 -0.40 -11.55 13.05
CA ILE A 9 -0.93 -12.35 14.16
C ILE A 9 -1.48 -11.45 15.26
N ALA A 10 -0.74 -10.40 15.62
CA ALA A 10 -1.16 -9.46 16.66
C ALA A 10 -2.45 -8.70 16.28
N THR A 11 -2.57 -8.23 15.04
CA THR A 11 -3.82 -7.61 14.56
C THR A 11 -4.96 -8.62 14.52
N GLY A 12 -4.70 -9.87 14.13
CA GLY A 12 -5.71 -10.94 14.13
C GLY A 12 -6.28 -11.22 15.52
N ILE A 13 -5.44 -11.23 16.56
CA ILE A 13 -5.86 -11.38 17.96
C ILE A 13 -6.64 -10.14 18.45
N LEU A 14 -6.23 -8.94 18.04
CA LEU A 14 -6.88 -7.69 18.46
C LEU A 14 -8.27 -7.50 17.85
N ILE A 15 -8.43 -7.90 16.58
CA ILE A 15 -9.68 -7.71 15.82
C ILE A 15 -10.64 -8.90 15.97
N GLN A 16 -10.16 -10.06 16.44
CA GLN A 16 -10.94 -11.27 16.72
C GLN A 16 -12.35 -11.02 17.31
N PRO A 17 -12.55 -10.18 18.35
CA PRO A 17 -13.89 -9.92 18.90
C PRO A 17 -14.84 -9.14 17.97
N TYR A 18 -14.34 -8.56 16.88
CA TYR A 18 -15.09 -7.76 15.92
C TYR A 18 -15.26 -8.44 14.54
N ILE A 19 -14.63 -9.60 14.32
CA ILE A 19 -14.70 -10.34 13.03
C ILE A 19 -16.13 -10.84 12.77
N ASP A 20 -16.87 -11.20 13.83
CA ASP A 20 -18.24 -11.73 13.70
C ASP A 20 -19.26 -10.71 13.18
N HIS A 21 -18.95 -9.41 13.28
CA HIS A 21 -19.75 -8.30 12.76
C HIS A 21 -19.18 -7.72 11.45
N ALA A 22 -18.09 -8.31 10.93
CA ALA A 22 -17.51 -7.84 9.68
C ALA A 22 -18.45 -8.19 8.51
N PRO A 23 -18.70 -7.24 7.58
CA PRO A 23 -19.43 -7.54 6.36
C PRO A 23 -18.77 -8.72 5.64
N LYS A 24 -19.56 -9.75 5.33
CA LYS A 24 -19.09 -10.89 4.50
C LYS A 24 -19.08 -10.56 3.01
N ASP A 25 -19.57 -9.37 2.66
CA ASP A 25 -19.69 -8.86 1.30
C ASP A 25 -18.36 -8.20 0.89
N GLY A 26 -17.46 -8.97 0.29
CA GLY A 26 -16.13 -8.54 -0.18
C GLY A 26 -15.37 -9.69 -0.87
N LEU A 27 -14.25 -9.39 -1.53
CA LEU A 27 -13.34 -10.42 -2.07
C LEU A 27 -12.69 -11.18 -0.92
N PRO A 28 -12.72 -12.54 -0.96
CA PRO A 28 -12.03 -13.36 0.02
C PRO A 28 -10.54 -13.01 0.10
N GLY A 29 -10.09 -12.52 1.26
CA GLY A 29 -8.68 -12.21 1.52
C GLY A 29 -8.18 -10.86 0.97
N ALA A 30 -9.04 -10.03 0.38
CA ALA A 30 -8.64 -8.72 -0.14
C ALA A 30 -8.05 -7.81 0.94
N GLY A 31 -8.64 -7.77 2.14
CA GLY A 31 -8.10 -6.98 3.26
C GLY A 31 -6.66 -7.37 3.64
N LEU A 32 -6.32 -8.66 3.58
CA LEU A 32 -4.96 -9.14 3.83
C LEU A 32 -3.99 -8.72 2.72
N LEU A 33 -4.43 -8.79 1.47
CA LEU A 33 -3.64 -8.36 0.32
C LEU A 33 -3.40 -6.84 0.33
N ILE A 34 -4.44 -6.04 0.56
CA ILE A 34 -4.36 -4.57 0.69
C ILE A 34 -3.39 -4.21 1.81
N GLY A 35 -3.49 -4.88 2.98
CA GLY A 35 -2.57 -4.66 4.09
C GLY A 35 -1.11 -5.01 3.78
N ARG A 36 -0.86 -6.06 2.98
CA ARG A 36 0.51 -6.43 2.54
C ARG A 36 1.07 -5.42 1.54
N LEU A 37 0.26 -4.96 0.58
CA LEU A 37 0.66 -3.95 -0.40
C LEU A 37 0.99 -2.63 0.29
N GLU A 38 0.15 -2.17 1.21
CA GLU A 38 0.42 -0.94 1.97
C GLU A 38 1.74 -1.03 2.74
N ARG A 39 1.98 -2.13 3.46
CA ARG A 39 3.23 -2.33 4.19
C ARG A 39 4.45 -2.35 3.28
N LEU A 40 4.33 -2.90 2.07
CA LEU A 40 5.39 -2.89 1.06
C LEU A 40 5.67 -1.46 0.59
N VAL A 41 4.64 -0.69 0.26
CA VAL A 41 4.78 0.71 -0.17
C VAL A 41 5.40 1.56 0.94
N ILE A 42 4.92 1.43 2.19
CA ILE A 42 5.50 2.10 3.36
C ILE A 42 6.98 1.74 3.53
N PHE A 43 7.32 0.45 3.41
CA PHE A 43 8.70 0.00 3.53
C PHE A 43 9.60 0.66 2.49
N VAL A 44 9.17 0.73 1.23
CA VAL A 44 9.93 1.40 0.16
C VAL A 44 10.05 2.90 0.43
N LEU A 45 8.97 3.58 0.87
CA LEU A 45 9.00 5.01 1.21
C LEU A 45 9.94 5.34 2.37
N ILE A 46 10.05 4.45 3.36
CA ILE A 46 11.01 4.59 4.46
C ILE A 46 12.44 4.42 3.92
N LEU A 47 12.68 3.42 3.08
CA LEU A 47 13.99 3.20 2.47
C LEU A 47 14.44 4.38 1.60
N THR A 48 13.51 5.06 0.93
CA THR A 48 13.80 6.25 0.11
C THR A 48 13.87 7.55 0.92
N GLY A 49 13.75 7.48 2.25
CA GLY A 49 13.87 8.65 3.13
C GLY A 49 12.66 9.61 3.07
N GLN A 50 11.49 9.14 2.62
CA GLN A 50 10.27 9.95 2.51
C GLN A 50 9.17 9.49 3.49
N PRO A 51 9.38 9.57 4.82
CA PRO A 51 8.35 9.20 5.80
C PRO A 51 7.08 10.07 5.70
N GLN A 52 7.17 11.29 5.17
CA GLN A 52 6.04 12.19 4.96
C GLN A 52 5.02 11.62 3.95
N ALA A 53 5.51 10.90 2.93
CA ALA A 53 4.66 10.27 1.91
C ALA A 53 3.78 9.14 2.48
N ILE A 54 4.14 8.58 3.65
CA ILE A 54 3.32 7.60 4.37
C ILE A 54 2.00 8.23 4.81
N GLY A 55 2.02 9.49 5.26
CA GLY A 55 0.81 10.21 5.66
C GLY A 55 -0.18 10.37 4.50
N PHE A 56 0.35 10.63 3.28
CA PHE A 56 -0.44 10.67 2.06
C PHE A 56 -1.04 9.29 1.72
N LEU A 57 -0.26 8.22 1.83
CA LEU A 57 -0.72 6.85 1.59
C LEU A 57 -1.88 6.47 2.54
N ILE A 58 -1.76 6.80 3.83
CA ILE A 58 -2.83 6.53 4.82
C ILE A 58 -4.08 7.38 4.54
N ALA A 59 -3.91 8.67 4.21
CA ALA A 59 -5.02 9.55 3.86
C ALA A 59 -5.77 9.04 2.62
N ALA A 60 -5.04 8.64 1.57
CA ALA A 60 -5.61 8.06 0.35
C ALA A 60 -6.42 6.80 0.64
N LYS A 61 -5.90 5.86 1.45
CA LYS A 61 -6.64 4.67 1.88
C LYS A 61 -7.92 5.01 2.64
N SER A 62 -7.87 6.03 3.51
CA SER A 62 -9.06 6.47 4.25
C SER A 62 -10.14 6.97 3.31
N ILE A 63 -9.79 7.77 2.29
CA ILE A 63 -10.74 8.29 1.29
C ILE A 63 -11.38 7.14 0.49
N LEU A 64 -10.59 6.15 0.07
CA LEU A 64 -11.10 5.00 -0.69
C LEU A 64 -12.04 4.09 0.11
N ARG A 65 -11.97 4.16 1.45
CA ARG A 65 -12.93 3.50 2.35
C ARG A 65 -14.24 4.30 2.51
N PHE A 66 -14.20 5.61 2.30
CA PHE A 66 -15.35 6.52 2.37
C PHE A 66 -15.90 6.81 0.97
N GLU A 67 -16.39 5.78 0.29
CA GLU A 67 -17.36 6.01 -0.80
C GLU A 67 -18.77 5.74 -0.26
N PRO A 68 -19.62 6.77 -0.17
CA PRO A 68 -20.97 6.59 0.35
C PRO A 68 -21.80 5.89 -0.72
N SER A 69 -22.15 4.62 -0.53
CA SER A 69 -23.21 4.06 -1.37
C SER A 69 -24.06 2.97 -0.70
N PRO A 70 -25.39 2.99 -0.91
CA PRO A 70 -26.39 2.41 -0.01
C PRO A 70 -26.77 0.96 -0.35
N ASN A 71 -26.01 0.25 -1.20
CA ASN A 71 -26.42 -1.05 -1.74
C ASN A 71 -25.28 -2.08 -1.71
N ALA A 72 -25.48 -3.14 -0.93
CA ALA A 72 -24.54 -4.18 -0.49
C ALA A 72 -23.81 -5.02 -1.57
N GLY A 73 -23.93 -4.69 -2.86
CA GLY A 73 -23.29 -5.43 -3.96
C GLY A 73 -21.96 -4.89 -4.48
N HIS A 74 -21.45 -3.75 -3.97
CA HIS A 74 -20.33 -3.01 -4.58
C HIS A 74 -18.97 -3.14 -3.87
N ASN A 75 -18.92 -3.73 -2.67
CA ASN A 75 -17.69 -3.83 -1.87
C ASN A 75 -16.55 -4.55 -2.62
N ALA A 76 -16.87 -5.59 -3.39
CA ALA A 76 -15.90 -6.34 -4.18
C ALA A 76 -15.26 -5.48 -5.31
N LYS A 77 -16.01 -4.55 -5.89
CA LYS A 77 -15.48 -3.65 -6.93
C LYS A 77 -14.53 -2.62 -6.32
N ASN A 78 -14.87 -2.05 -5.15
CA ASN A 78 -13.98 -1.13 -4.44
C ASN A 78 -12.69 -1.80 -4.02
N GLU A 79 -12.75 -3.01 -3.48
CA GLU A 79 -11.55 -3.75 -3.11
C GLU A 79 -10.64 -4.02 -4.30
N TYR A 80 -11.20 -4.38 -5.47
CA TYR A 80 -10.41 -4.56 -6.69
C TYR A 80 -9.72 -3.27 -7.14
N VAL A 81 -10.41 -2.13 -7.08
CA VAL A 81 -9.84 -0.81 -7.42
C VAL A 81 -8.74 -0.41 -6.44
N ILE A 82 -8.93 -0.64 -5.13
CA ILE A 82 -7.91 -0.35 -4.11
C ILE A 82 -6.68 -1.24 -4.31
N ILE A 83 -6.87 -2.54 -4.54
CA ILE A 83 -5.77 -3.47 -4.83
C ILE A 83 -5.02 -3.01 -6.08
N GLY A 84 -5.73 -2.68 -7.16
CA GLY A 84 -5.13 -2.25 -8.42
C GLY A 84 -4.35 -0.94 -8.30
N THR A 85 -4.89 0.05 -7.59
CA THR A 85 -4.23 1.35 -7.39
C THR A 85 -3.00 1.23 -6.49
N LEU A 86 -3.06 0.49 -5.37
CA LEU A 86 -1.87 0.25 -4.54
C LEU A 86 -0.79 -0.55 -5.27
N ALA A 87 -1.19 -1.59 -6.04
CA ALA A 87 -0.23 -2.38 -6.80
C ALA A 87 0.46 -1.55 -7.88
N SER A 88 -0.29 -0.70 -8.60
CA SER A 88 0.26 0.21 -9.61
C SER A 88 1.21 1.24 -9.01
N PHE A 89 0.83 1.89 -7.90
CA PHE A 89 1.72 2.82 -7.21
C PHE A 89 2.96 2.14 -6.65
N GLY A 90 2.82 0.94 -6.09
CA GLY A 90 3.95 0.14 -5.65
C GLY A 90 4.91 -0.16 -6.80
N TRP A 91 4.39 -0.55 -7.97
CA TRP A 91 5.19 -0.79 -9.16
C TRP A 91 5.91 0.47 -9.65
N ALA A 92 5.22 1.60 -9.73
CA ALA A 92 5.79 2.88 -10.12
C ALA A 92 6.90 3.35 -9.18
N LEU A 93 6.71 3.16 -7.86
CA LEU A 93 7.73 3.49 -6.85
C LEU A 93 8.95 2.58 -6.98
N CYS A 94 8.74 1.28 -7.17
CA CYS A 94 9.82 0.32 -7.42
C CYS A 94 10.59 0.65 -8.69
N SER A 95 9.90 0.97 -9.79
CA SER A 95 10.54 1.32 -11.06
C SER A 95 11.31 2.63 -10.96
N ALA A 96 10.75 3.65 -10.32
CA ALA A 96 11.42 4.92 -10.10
C ALA A 96 12.71 4.75 -9.28
N TRP A 97 12.63 3.98 -8.19
CA TRP A 97 13.79 3.67 -7.37
C TRP A 97 14.85 2.87 -8.13
N LEU A 98 14.44 1.86 -8.91
CA LEU A 98 15.34 1.08 -9.75
C LEU A 98 16.04 1.98 -10.79
N THR A 99 15.33 2.92 -11.40
CA THR A 99 15.91 3.88 -12.34
C THR A 99 16.95 4.75 -11.66
N VAL A 100 16.67 5.29 -10.47
CA VAL A 100 17.65 6.08 -9.70
C VAL A 100 18.88 5.23 -9.34
N ALA A 101 18.67 4.03 -8.82
CA ALA A 101 19.77 3.12 -8.46
C ALA A 101 20.63 2.72 -9.67
N LEU A 102 20.04 2.59 -10.86
CA LEU A 102 20.77 2.30 -12.10
C LEU A 102 21.56 3.51 -12.60
N LEU A 103 20.99 4.72 -12.49
CA LEU A 103 21.68 5.95 -12.85
C LEU A 103 22.91 6.19 -11.96
N GLU A 104 22.85 5.86 -10.68
CA GLU A 104 24.00 5.93 -9.76
C GLU A 104 25.15 4.97 -10.12
N GLN A 105 24.87 3.88 -10.83
CA GLN A 105 25.90 2.92 -11.28
C GLN A 105 26.55 3.32 -12.61
N LEU A 106 26.03 4.34 -13.30
CA LEU A 106 26.61 4.84 -14.54
C LEU A 106 27.63 5.96 -14.24
N PRO A 107 28.77 6.02 -14.96
CA PRO A 107 29.70 7.14 -14.86
C PRO A 107 29.00 8.45 -15.24
N ASP A 108 29.35 9.54 -14.54
CA ASP A 108 28.75 10.87 -14.69
C ASP A 108 28.61 11.27 -16.17
N LEU A 109 27.38 11.24 -16.69
CA LEU A 109 27.10 11.55 -18.10
C LEU A 109 26.84 13.04 -18.35
N GLY A 110 27.18 13.93 -17.40
CA GLY A 110 27.04 15.38 -17.56
C GLY A 110 25.59 15.88 -17.67
N ILE A 111 24.62 15.09 -17.20
CA ILE A 111 23.23 15.54 -17.05
C ILE A 111 23.08 16.27 -15.70
N PRO A 112 22.43 17.44 -15.67
CA PRO A 112 22.22 18.18 -14.42
C PRO A 112 21.45 17.31 -13.44
N THR A 113 22.08 17.06 -12.29
CA THR A 113 21.52 16.29 -11.19
C THR A 113 20.25 16.96 -10.69
N ILE A 114 19.10 16.31 -10.87
CA ILE A 114 17.87 16.72 -10.20
C ILE A 114 18.01 16.29 -8.74
N SER A 115 18.57 17.18 -7.93
CA SER A 115 18.58 17.05 -6.48
C SER A 115 17.15 17.29 -5.95
N PRO A 116 16.65 16.47 -5.02
CA PRO A 116 15.38 16.73 -4.34
C PRO A 116 15.44 17.96 -3.43
#